data_AF-A0A7C2LQA6-F1
#
_entry.id   AF-A0A7C2LQA6-F1
#
_cell.length_a   1.000
_cell.length_b   1.000
_cell.length_c   1.000
_cell.angle_alpha   90.00
_cell.angle_beta   90.00
_cell.angle_gamma   90.00
#
_symmetry.space_group_name_H-M   'P 1'
#
loop_
_entity.id
_entity.type
_entity.pdbx_description
1 polymer ?
#
loop_
_entity_poly.entity_id
_entity_poly.type
_entity_poly.pdbx_seq_one_letter_code
_entity_poly.pdbx_strand_id
1 'polypeptide(L)' 'LNKSKDIGVRVSSAIYILEEISNDRNLPLHARTLIWNVSSELETVKI' A
#
# COMPACT_ATOMS: atom_id res chain seq x y z
N LEU A 1 16.38 7.16 -7.10
CA LEU A 1 15.11 7.09 -6.34
C LEU A 1 14.13 8.07 -6.96
N ASN A 2 12.91 7.61 -7.24
CA ASN A 2 11.86 8.16 -8.14
C ASN A 2 11.37 9.60 -7.85
N LYS A 3 12.27 10.59 -7.72
CA LYS A 3 11.96 11.98 -7.36
C LYS A 3 11.10 12.73 -8.40
N SER A 4 11.01 12.22 -9.63
CA SER A 4 10.20 12.84 -10.71
C SER A 4 8.77 12.32 -10.81
N LYS A 5 8.37 11.27 -10.08
CA LYS A 5 6.97 10.81 -10.11
C LYS A 5 6.16 11.55 -9.07
N ASP A 6 5.02 12.07 -9.51
CA ASP A 6 3.99 12.65 -8.67
C ASP A 6 3.71 11.78 -7.44
N ILE A 7 3.52 12.42 -6.28
CA ILE A 7 3.35 11.73 -5.01
C ILE A 7 2.11 10.83 -5.04
N GLY A 8 1.03 11.27 -5.70
CA GLY A 8 -0.19 10.48 -5.89
C GLY A 8 0.07 9.21 -6.67
N VAL A 9 0.78 9.31 -7.81
CA VAL A 9 1.14 8.14 -8.62
C VAL A 9 1.94 7.11 -7.81
N ARG A 10 2.84 7.58 -6.94
CA ARG A 10 3.64 6.70 -6.07
C ARG A 10 2.79 6.05 -4.98
N VAL A 11 1.91 6.81 -4.34
CA VAL A 11 0.97 6.31 -3.32
C VAL A 11 0.04 5.27 -3.93
N SER A 12 -0.58 5.56 -5.07
CA SER A 12 -1.46 4.60 -5.79
C SER A 12 -0.71 3.33 -6.18
N SER A 13 0.54 3.44 -6.64
CA SER A 13 1.36 2.26 -6.96
C SER A 13 1.68 1.42 -5.72
N ALA A 14 1.93 2.06 -4.58
CA ALA A 14 2.22 1.37 -3.33
C ALA A 14 0.99 0.63 -2.78
N ILE A 15 -0.18 1.29 -2.77
CA ILE A 15 -1.45 0.67 -2.37
C ILE A 15 -1.76 -0.53 -3.26
N TYR A 16 -1.60 -0.40 -4.58
CA TYR A 16 -1.82 -1.50 -5.52
C TYR A 16 -0.98 -2.74 -5.17
N ILE A 17 0.32 -2.56 -4.91
CA ILE A 17 1.22 -3.66 -4.52
C ILE A 17 0.79 -4.29 -3.19
N LEU A 18 0.42 -3.45 -2.21
CA LEU A 18 -0.04 -3.91 -0.90
C LEU A 18 -1.30 -4.77 -1.01
N GLU A 19 -2.24 -4.38 -1.86
CA GLU A 19 -3.45 -5.17 -2.13
C GLU A 19 -3.15 -6.49 -2.85
N GLU A 20 -2.21 -6.53 -3.79
CA GLU A 20 -1.80 -7.80 -4.41
C GLU A 20 -1.23 -8.78 -3.38
N ILE A 21 -0.40 -8.28 -2.45
CA ILE A 21 0.15 -9.11 -1.36
C ILE A 21 -0.96 -9.52 -0.37
N SER A 22 -1.92 -8.64 -0.10
CA SER A 22 -3.05 -8.93 0.79
C SER A 22 -3.88 -10.11 0.25
N ASN A 23 -3.93 -10.33 -1.06
CA ASN A 23 -4.66 -11.43 -1.67
C ASN A 23 -3.98 -12.80 -1.57
N ASP A 24 -2.74 -12.89 -1.06
CA ASP A 24 -2.09 -14.18 -0.82
C ASP A 24 -2.79 -14.97 0.30
N ARG A 25 -3.21 -16.20 0.00
CA ARG A 25 -3.87 -17.11 0.95
C ARG A 25 -2.94 -17.61 2.04
N ASN A 26 -1.62 -17.61 1.80
CA ASN A 26 -0.62 -18.02 2.78
C ASN A 26 -0.22 -16.87 3.71
N LEU A 27 -0.69 -15.65 3.47
CA LEU A 27 -0.36 -14.49 4.29
C LEU A 27 -0.94 -14.65 5.71
N PRO A 28 -0.11 -14.59 6.77
CA PRO A 28 -0.61 -14.63 8.15
C PRO A 28 -1.61 -13.51 8.45
N LEU A 29 -2.59 -13.78 9.30
CA LEU A 29 -3.66 -12.81 9.64
C LEU A 29 -3.10 -11.47 10.15
N HIS A 30 -2.12 -11.50 11.06
CA HIS A 30 -1.53 -10.28 11.61
C HIS A 30 -0.83 -9.44 10.52
N ALA A 31 -0.21 -10.08 9.53
CA ALA A 31 0.42 -9.38 8.42
C ALA A 31 -0.63 -8.71 7.51
N ARG A 32 -1.79 -9.36 7.30
CA ARG A 32 -2.92 -8.76 6.58
C ARG A 32 -3.45 -7.52 7.30
N THR A 33 -3.54 -7.53 8.64
CA THR A 33 -3.91 -6.36 9.43
C THR A 33 -2.89 -5.23 9.30
N LEU A 34 -1.60 -5.55 9.30
CA LEU A 34 -0.55 -4.54 9.10
C LEU A 34 -0.63 -3.91 7.71
N ILE A 35 -0.85 -4.71 6.66
CA ILE A 35 -1.04 -4.21 5.30
C ILE A 35 -2.23 -3.25 5.25
N TRP A 36 -3.37 -3.62 5.83
CA TRP A 36 -4.56 -2.77 5.86
C TRP A 36 -4.31 -1.43 6.58
N ASN A 37 -3.59 -1.44 7.71
CA ASN A 37 -3.21 -0.22 8.42
C ASN A 37 -2.34 0.69 7.54
N VAL A 38 -1.33 0.13 6.89
CA VAL A 38 -0.41 0.91 6.02
C VAL A 38 -1.13 1.44 4.79
N SER A 39 -1.98 0.65 4.12
CA SER A 39 -2.81 1.13 3.01
C SER A 39 -3.70 2.29 3.44
N SER A 40 -4.33 2.18 4.61
CA SER A 40 -5.19 3.24 5.18
C SER A 40 -4.39 4.52 5.45
N GLU A 41 -3.19 4.42 6.02
CA GLU A 41 -2.31 5.57 6.24
C GLU A 41 -1.88 6.22 4.92
N LEU A 42 -1.55 5.41 3.91
CA LEU A 42 -1.17 5.90 2.57
C LEU A 42 -2.33 6.63 1.88
N GLU A 43 -3.57 6.21 2.07
CA GLU A 43 -4.75 6.93 1.57
C GLU A 43 -4.93 8.31 2.22
N THR A 44 -4.45 8.51 3.45
CA THR A 44 -4.50 9.83 4.12
C THR A 44 -3.46 10.82 3.62
N VAL A 45 -2.45 10.36 2.88
CA VAL A 45 -1.43 11.23 2.30
C VAL A 45 -2.11 12.13 1.27
N LYS A 46 -2.29 13.41 1.62
CA LYS A 46 -2.86 14.42 0.72
C LYS A 46 -2.04 14.47 -0.57
N ILE A 47 -2.72 14.13 -1.65
CA ILE A 47 -2.28 14.31 -3.04
C ILE A 47 -2.26 15.80 -3.38
#